data_AF-A0A0R2RSF9-F1
#
_entry.id   AF-A0A0R2RSF9-F1
#
_cell.length_a   1.000
_cell.length_b   1.000
_cell.length_c   1.000
_cell.angle_alpha   90.00
_cell.angle_beta   90.00
_cell.angle_gamma   90.00
#
_symmetry.space_group_name_H-M   'P 1'
#
loop_
_entity.id
_entity.type
_entity.pdbx_description
1 polymer ?
#
loop_
_entity_poly.entity_id
_entity_poly.type
_entity_poly.pdbx_seq_one_letter_code
_entity_poly.pdbx_strand_id
1 'polypeptide(L)'
;MLWDDEANPEAAAAARFVLLSILEKSLRLMHPFMPYITEEVWQRIAPLLGITGDSIMLQPFPVPNADNRDEQAEESIEWIKGVIVGIRNIRGEMDISPAKTIKVFLRSDNQADKQRLDEARVFLQKLAKLESIDWLEPGATAPTAATQLHGQLEILVPMAGLIDVAAEQARLDKEIGKLEGGIKAVGGKLGNAKFVDNAPDAVVAKEREKLAEMESAVVALRTKREELAALA
;
A
#
# COMPACT_ATOMS: atom_id res chain seq x y z
N MET A 1 8.72 6.60 18.72
CA MET A 1 8.86 7.99 19.21
C MET A 1 7.52 8.52 19.71
N LEU A 2 6.57 8.93 18.85
CA LEU A 2 5.27 9.50 19.28
C LEU A 2 4.17 8.49 19.66
N TRP A 3 4.51 7.20 19.68
CA TRP A 3 3.61 6.10 20.03
C TRP A 3 3.95 5.49 21.38
N ASP A 4 5.03 5.98 22.00
CA ASP A 4 5.65 5.45 23.21
C ASP A 4 6.46 6.58 23.89
N ASP A 5 5.79 7.73 24.05
CA ASP A 5 6.40 9.00 24.48
C ASP A 5 6.85 8.93 25.93
N GLU A 6 6.22 8.05 26.72
CA GLU A 6 6.61 7.77 28.10
C GLU A 6 7.95 7.02 28.17
N ALA A 7 8.20 6.09 27.24
CA ALA A 7 9.46 5.34 27.20
C ALA A 7 10.62 6.12 26.56
N ASN A 8 10.33 7.07 25.64
CA ASN A 8 11.36 7.83 24.92
C ASN A 8 11.03 9.33 24.85
N PRO A 9 11.05 10.05 25.99
CA PRO A 9 10.58 11.44 26.07
C PRO A 9 11.42 12.42 25.23
N GLU A 10 12.75 12.24 25.18
CA GLU A 10 13.63 13.10 24.37
C GLU A 10 13.37 12.94 22.88
N ALA A 11 13.24 11.70 22.41
CA ALA A 11 12.94 11.41 21.00
C ALA A 11 11.55 11.92 20.60
N ALA A 12 10.56 11.81 21.49
CA ALA A 12 9.23 12.38 21.29
C ALA A 12 9.28 13.92 21.24
N ALA A 13 10.03 14.58 22.12
CA ALA A 13 10.22 16.03 22.09
C ALA A 13 10.88 16.50 20.79
N ALA A 14 11.95 15.82 20.35
CA ALA A 14 12.62 16.10 19.08
C ALA A 14 11.65 15.94 17.89
N ALA A 15 10.87 14.87 17.85
CA ALA A 15 9.87 14.64 16.81
C ALA A 15 8.80 15.75 16.79
N ARG A 16 8.28 16.17 17.96
CA ARG A 16 7.31 17.29 18.06
C ARG A 16 7.91 18.59 17.56
N PHE A 17 9.15 18.89 17.95
CA PHE A 17 9.85 20.09 17.50
C PHE A 17 10.02 20.11 15.98
N VAL A 18 10.44 19.00 15.37
CA VAL A 18 10.59 18.87 13.92
C VAL A 18 9.24 19.02 13.22
N LEU A 19 8.17 18.37 13.71
CA LEU A 19 6.82 18.50 13.15
C LEU A 19 6.32 19.95 13.16
N LEU A 20 6.44 20.64 14.30
CA LEU A 20 6.04 22.04 14.42
C LEU A 20 6.89 22.93 13.50
N SER A 21 8.21 22.71 13.47
CA SER A 21 9.14 23.49 12.63
C SER A 21 8.86 23.34 11.13
N ILE A 22 8.55 22.12 10.67
CA ILE A 22 8.19 21.86 9.27
C ILE A 22 6.82 22.47 8.94
N LEU A 23 5.84 22.32 9.84
CA LEU A 23 4.51 22.87 9.67
C LEU A 23 4.55 24.40 9.58
N GLU A 24 5.25 25.07 10.48
CA GLU A 24 5.44 26.53 10.47
C GLU A 24 6.01 27.02 9.13
N LYS A 25 7.10 26.40 8.65
CA LYS A 25 7.72 26.75 7.36
C LYS A 25 6.76 26.50 6.21
N SER A 26 6.03 25.39 6.23
CA SER A 26 5.05 25.04 5.19
C SER A 26 3.91 26.06 5.13
N LEU A 27 3.43 26.55 6.27
CA LEU A 27 2.43 27.62 6.33
C LEU A 27 2.95 28.90 5.69
N ARG A 28 4.20 29.30 5.95
CA ARG A 28 4.81 30.47 5.30
C ARG A 28 4.94 30.32 3.79
N LEU A 29 5.34 29.13 3.31
CA LEU A 29 5.40 28.85 1.86
C LEU A 29 4.02 28.91 1.21
N MET A 30 2.98 28.49 1.93
CA MET A 30 1.61 28.36 1.43
C MET A 30 0.79 29.65 1.57
N HIS A 31 1.22 30.59 2.42
CA HIS A 31 0.49 31.81 2.72
C HIS A 31 0.10 32.66 1.51
N PRO A 32 0.96 32.84 0.48
CA PRO A 32 0.57 33.59 -0.72
C PRO A 32 -0.65 33.02 -1.47
N PHE A 33 -0.97 31.75 -1.27
CA PHE A 33 -2.08 31.07 -1.93
C PHE A 33 -3.32 30.93 -1.03
N MET A 34 -3.11 30.75 0.28
CA MET A 34 -4.17 30.47 1.24
C MET A 34 -4.03 31.34 2.51
N PRO A 35 -4.16 32.68 2.41
CA PRO A 35 -3.70 33.60 3.43
C PRO A 35 -4.46 33.48 4.76
N TYR A 36 -5.77 33.30 4.71
CA TYR A 36 -6.60 33.29 5.92
C TYR A 36 -6.36 32.05 6.80
N ILE A 37 -6.35 30.85 6.20
CA ILE A 37 -6.15 29.62 6.96
C ILE A 37 -4.71 29.47 7.45
N THR A 38 -3.74 29.90 6.64
CA THR A 38 -2.33 29.83 7.04
C THR A 38 -2.01 30.79 8.18
N GLU A 39 -2.56 32.01 8.15
CA GLU A 39 -2.48 32.97 9.27
C GLU A 39 -3.07 32.38 10.54
N GLU A 40 -4.30 31.88 10.46
CA GLU A 40 -5.04 31.36 11.61
C GLU A 40 -4.33 30.18 12.31
N VAL A 41 -3.74 29.28 11.51
CA VAL A 41 -2.98 28.15 12.04
C VAL A 41 -1.61 28.61 12.56
N TRP A 42 -0.91 29.49 11.84
CA TRP A 42 0.43 29.96 12.19
C TRP A 42 0.45 30.72 13.53
N GLN A 43 -0.56 31.54 13.80
CA GLN A 43 -0.72 32.27 15.07
C GLN A 43 -0.76 31.35 16.30
N ARG A 44 -1.19 30.08 16.14
CA ARG A 44 -1.17 29.09 17.23
C ARG A 44 0.14 28.33 17.35
N ILE A 45 0.87 28.17 16.25
CA ILE A 45 2.05 27.31 16.17
C ILE A 45 3.33 28.10 16.43
N ALA A 46 3.44 29.32 15.89
CA ALA A 46 4.64 30.15 16.01
C ALA A 46 5.08 30.37 17.48
N PRO A 47 4.18 30.65 18.44
CA PRO A 47 4.58 30.80 19.85
C PRO A 47 5.17 29.52 20.46
N LEU A 48 4.75 28.34 20.01
CA LEU A 48 5.29 27.05 20.49
C LEU A 48 6.74 26.82 20.04
N LEU A 49 7.18 27.53 19.00
CA LEU A 49 8.55 27.53 18.49
C LEU A 49 9.35 28.75 18.97
N GLY A 50 8.77 29.60 19.83
CA GLY A 50 9.38 30.86 20.25
C GLY A 50 9.48 31.91 19.15
N ILE A 51 8.72 31.75 18.06
CA ILE A 51 8.65 32.72 16.97
C ILE A 51 7.62 33.79 17.34
N THR A 52 7.99 35.05 17.19
CA THR A 52 7.14 36.22 17.48
C THR A 52 6.83 37.00 16.21
N GLY A 53 5.67 37.65 16.20
CA GLY A 53 5.24 38.55 15.12
C GLY A 53 3.73 38.61 15.00
N ASP A 54 3.23 39.76 14.56
CA ASP A 54 1.80 40.06 14.54
C ASP A 54 1.04 39.32 13.42
N SER A 55 1.73 38.96 12.34
CA SER A 55 1.16 38.25 11.19
C SER A 55 2.21 37.41 10.47
N ILE A 56 1.79 36.26 9.94
CA ILE A 56 2.64 35.42 9.08
C ILE A 56 3.08 36.16 7.81
N MET A 57 2.28 37.12 7.33
CA MET A 57 2.57 37.93 6.15
C MET A 57 3.84 38.78 6.31
N LEU A 58 4.21 39.11 7.54
CA LEU A 58 5.40 39.91 7.87
C LEU A 58 6.64 39.06 8.13
N GLN A 59 6.51 37.73 8.15
CA GLN A 59 7.63 36.85 8.43
C GLN A 59 8.55 36.70 7.21
N PRO A 60 9.87 36.54 7.42
CA PRO A 60 10.79 36.23 6.34
C PRO A 60 10.36 34.98 5.58
N PHE A 61 10.57 34.97 4.27
CA PHE A 61 10.32 33.77 3.48
C PHE A 61 11.31 32.65 3.88
N PRO A 62 10.89 31.37 3.97
CA PRO A 62 11.81 30.27 4.28
C PRO A 62 12.95 30.16 3.27
N VAL A 63 14.19 30.06 3.78
CA VAL A 63 15.41 29.89 2.98
C VAL A 63 15.95 28.46 3.20
N PRO A 64 16.38 27.76 2.15
CA PRO A 64 16.96 26.43 2.29
C PRO A 64 18.26 26.49 3.11
N ASN A 65 18.44 25.49 3.98
CA ASN A 65 19.69 25.29 4.71
C ASN A 65 20.34 23.99 4.21
N ALA A 66 21.55 24.09 3.65
CA ALA A 66 22.29 22.94 3.13
C ALA A 66 22.67 21.95 4.23
N ASP A 67 22.88 22.42 5.47
CA ASP A 67 23.24 21.56 6.61
C ASP A 67 22.12 20.61 7.04
N ASN A 68 20.89 20.89 6.62
CA ASN A 68 19.73 20.02 6.89
C ASN A 68 19.52 18.96 5.80
N ARG A 69 20.36 18.93 4.76
CA ARG A 69 20.26 17.92 3.70
C ARG A 69 21.02 16.68 4.13
N ASP A 70 20.31 15.55 4.17
CA ASP A 70 20.87 14.26 4.55
C ASP A 70 20.43 13.20 3.53
N GLU A 71 21.31 12.92 2.58
CA GLU A 71 21.04 11.96 1.50
C GLU A 71 20.86 10.53 2.05
N GLN A 72 21.56 10.18 3.13
CA GLN A 72 21.44 8.85 3.73
C GLN A 72 20.08 8.67 4.43
N ALA A 73 19.57 9.72 5.09
CA ALA A 73 18.23 9.73 5.66
C ALA A 73 17.16 9.67 4.57
N GLU A 74 17.33 10.41 3.46
CA GLU A 74 16.43 10.36 2.30
C GLU A 74 16.35 8.95 1.73
N GLU A 75 17.48 8.29 1.48
CA GLU A 75 17.53 6.91 1.00
C GLU A 75 16.86 5.92 1.96
N SER A 76 17.11 6.08 3.27
CA SER A 76 16.51 5.22 4.30
C SER A 76 14.99 5.36 4.33
N ILE A 77 14.47 6.59 4.19
CA ILE A 77 13.02 6.83 4.11
C ILE A 77 12.42 6.26 2.82
N GLU A 78 13.09 6.39 1.67
CA GLU A 78 12.62 5.79 0.42
C GLU A 78 12.60 4.26 0.50
N TRP A 79 13.59 3.65 1.14
CA TRP A 79 13.59 2.21 1.41
C TRP A 79 12.40 1.79 2.28
N ILE A 80 12.13 2.51 3.37
CA ILE A 80 10.97 2.25 4.24
C ILE A 80 9.66 2.36 3.45
N LYS A 81 9.51 3.40 2.62
CA LYS A 81 8.35 3.57 1.75
C LYS A 81 8.20 2.39 0.79
N GLY A 82 9.31 1.95 0.18
CA GLY A 82 9.37 0.78 -0.70
C GLY A 82 8.84 -0.48 -0.04
N VAL A 83 9.32 -0.78 1.18
CA VAL A 83 8.85 -1.93 1.96
C VAL A 83 7.35 -1.82 2.28
N ILE A 84 6.88 -0.66 2.75
CA ILE A 84 5.46 -0.45 3.08
C ILE A 84 4.57 -0.61 1.84
N VAL A 85 4.99 -0.08 0.69
CA VAL A 85 4.27 -0.22 -0.58
C VAL A 85 4.24 -1.68 -1.02
N GLY A 86 5.35 -2.40 -0.95
CA GLY A 86 5.41 -3.83 -1.26
C GLY A 86 4.43 -4.64 -0.40
N ILE A 87 4.41 -4.39 0.91
CA ILE A 87 3.45 -5.03 1.82
C ILE A 87 2.01 -4.67 1.46
N ARG A 88 1.73 -3.41 1.13
CA ARG A 88 0.39 -2.96 0.73
C ARG A 88 -0.08 -3.63 -0.56
N ASN A 89 0.82 -3.81 -1.53
CA ASN A 89 0.51 -4.49 -2.79
C ASN A 89 0.17 -5.96 -2.54
N ILE A 90 0.96 -6.68 -1.73
CA ILE A 90 0.65 -8.07 -1.35
C ILE A 90 -0.73 -8.16 -0.68
N ARG A 91 -1.03 -7.23 0.25
CA ARG A 91 -2.34 -7.20 0.90
C ARG A 91 -3.48 -7.02 -0.11
N GLY A 92 -3.31 -6.15 -1.11
CA GLY A 92 -4.31 -5.93 -2.15
C GLY A 92 -4.49 -7.13 -3.09
N GLU A 93 -3.38 -7.74 -3.51
CA GLU A 93 -3.38 -8.91 -4.41
C GLU A 93 -4.01 -10.15 -3.77
N MET A 94 -3.79 -10.32 -2.46
CA MET A 94 -4.26 -11.47 -1.67
C MET A 94 -5.52 -11.18 -0.85
N ASP A 95 -6.19 -10.05 -1.10
CA ASP A 95 -7.42 -9.58 -0.40
C ASP A 95 -7.33 -9.63 1.14
N ILE A 96 -6.15 -9.28 1.68
CA ILE A 96 -5.89 -9.26 3.13
C ILE A 96 -6.32 -7.90 3.68
N SER A 97 -7.28 -7.92 4.61
CA SER A 97 -7.74 -6.71 5.31
C SER A 97 -6.58 -5.87 5.89
N PRO A 98 -6.55 -4.54 5.68
CA PRO A 98 -5.56 -3.64 6.26
C PRO A 98 -5.51 -3.67 7.79
N ALA A 99 -6.61 -4.08 8.46
CA ALA A 99 -6.68 -4.17 9.91
C ALA A 99 -6.05 -5.45 10.48
N LYS A 100 -5.88 -6.50 9.66
CA LYS A 100 -5.32 -7.78 10.09
C LYS A 100 -3.81 -7.66 10.26
N THR A 101 -3.29 -8.07 11.41
CA THR A 101 -1.86 -8.15 11.66
C THR A 101 -1.25 -9.35 10.92
N ILE A 102 -0.11 -9.13 10.27
CA ILE A 102 0.56 -10.17 9.47
C ILE A 102 2.04 -10.29 9.86
N LYS A 103 2.62 -11.45 9.61
CA LYS A 103 4.08 -11.67 9.69
C LYS A 103 4.70 -11.34 8.34
N VAL A 104 5.87 -10.72 8.37
CA VAL A 104 6.63 -10.38 7.17
C VAL A 104 8.07 -10.87 7.35
N PHE A 105 8.63 -11.36 6.27
CA PHE A 105 10.04 -11.68 6.19
C PHE A 105 10.69 -10.83 5.11
N LEU A 106 11.91 -10.36 5.38
CA LEU A 106 12.74 -9.67 4.41
C LEU A 106 13.95 -10.54 4.08
N ARG A 107 14.34 -10.56 2.80
CA ARG A 107 15.54 -11.27 2.34
C ARG A 107 16.28 -10.44 1.30
N SER A 108 17.58 -10.26 1.49
CA SER A 108 18.47 -9.68 0.49
C SER A 108 19.92 -10.11 0.77
N ASP A 109 20.79 -9.94 -0.22
CA ASP A 109 22.25 -10.09 -0.07
C ASP A 109 22.93 -8.81 0.44
N ASN A 110 22.17 -7.71 0.56
CA ASN A 110 22.68 -6.41 0.98
C ASN A 110 22.59 -6.21 2.50
N GLN A 111 23.74 -6.08 3.17
CA GLN A 111 23.80 -5.81 4.61
C GLN A 111 23.22 -4.44 5.01
N ALA A 112 23.24 -3.44 4.12
CA ALA A 112 22.65 -2.13 4.40
C ALA A 112 21.13 -2.24 4.61
N ASP A 113 20.47 -3.16 3.91
CA ASP A 113 19.02 -3.39 4.07
C ASP A 113 18.70 -4.01 5.43
N LYS A 114 19.58 -4.89 5.94
CA LYS A 114 19.44 -5.45 7.28
C LYS A 114 19.59 -4.37 8.35
N GLN A 115 20.57 -3.48 8.21
CA GLN A 115 20.74 -2.35 9.12
C GLN A 115 19.52 -1.41 9.10
N ARG A 116 19.02 -1.06 7.90
CA ARG A 116 17.80 -0.25 7.73
C ARG A 116 16.59 -0.92 8.38
N LEU A 117 16.44 -2.24 8.25
CA LEU A 117 15.39 -2.99 8.94
C LEU A 117 15.49 -2.83 10.46
N ASP A 118 16.68 -3.00 11.03
CA ASP A 118 16.85 -2.95 12.48
C ASP A 118 16.55 -1.55 13.05
N GLU A 119 16.96 -0.50 12.34
CA GLU A 119 16.65 0.89 12.70
C GLU A 119 15.16 1.22 12.52
N ALA A 120 14.53 0.71 11.45
CA ALA A 120 13.15 1.06 11.08
C ALA A 120 12.07 0.08 11.61
N ARG A 121 12.46 -1.01 12.29
CA ARG A 121 11.59 -2.14 12.64
C ARG A 121 10.29 -1.70 13.30
N VAL A 122 10.38 -0.84 14.31
CA VAL A 122 9.22 -0.36 15.07
C VAL A 122 8.28 0.46 14.17
N PHE A 123 8.83 1.29 13.28
CA PHE A 123 8.03 2.09 12.34
C PHE A 123 7.31 1.19 11.34
N LEU A 124 8.01 0.22 10.75
CA LEU A 124 7.44 -0.74 9.80
C LEU A 124 6.30 -1.53 10.46
N GLN A 125 6.51 -2.05 11.67
CA GLN A 125 5.48 -2.80 12.39
C GLN A 125 4.21 -1.96 12.64
N LYS A 126 4.37 -0.70 13.04
CA LYS A 126 3.22 0.18 13.32
C LYS A 126 2.52 0.63 12.04
N LEU A 127 3.27 1.10 11.04
CA LEU A 127 2.72 1.69 9.81
C LEU A 127 2.11 0.63 8.87
N ALA A 128 2.67 -0.58 8.83
CA ALA A 128 2.18 -1.66 7.97
C ALA A 128 1.30 -2.70 8.72
N LYS A 129 0.99 -2.46 10.00
CA LYS A 129 0.19 -3.36 10.87
C LYS A 129 0.76 -4.78 10.87
N LEU A 130 1.99 -4.92 11.34
CA LEU A 130 2.69 -6.19 11.37
C LEU A 130 2.72 -6.77 12.79
N GLU A 131 2.60 -8.08 12.88
CA GLU A 131 2.90 -8.83 14.09
C GLU A 131 4.43 -8.91 14.28
N SER A 132 5.13 -9.32 13.23
CA SER A 132 6.59 -9.32 13.18
C SER A 132 7.10 -8.97 11.78
N ILE A 133 8.33 -8.46 11.73
CA ILE A 133 9.09 -8.28 10.50
C ILE A 133 10.51 -8.75 10.76
N ASP A 134 10.91 -9.83 10.11
CA ASP A 134 12.14 -10.56 10.45
C ASP A 134 13.03 -10.76 9.22
N TRP A 135 14.33 -10.81 9.45
CA TRP A 135 15.30 -11.07 8.38
C TRP A 135 15.45 -12.57 8.16
N LEU A 136 15.37 -13.02 6.91
CA LEU A 136 15.70 -14.40 6.53
C LEU A 136 17.17 -14.47 6.14
N GLU A 137 17.93 -15.25 6.90
CA GLU A 137 19.34 -15.49 6.62
C GLU A 137 19.54 -16.24 5.29
N PRO A 138 20.68 -16.02 4.60
CA PRO A 138 21.00 -16.73 3.37
C PRO A 138 20.92 -18.25 3.54
N GLY A 139 20.19 -18.92 2.64
CA GLY A 139 20.01 -20.37 2.67
C GLY A 139 18.86 -20.88 3.57
N ALA A 140 18.18 -20.00 4.31
CA ALA A 140 16.95 -20.38 5.00
C ALA A 140 15.81 -20.64 4.00
N THR A 141 15.07 -21.74 4.18
CA THR A 141 13.88 -22.04 3.39
C THR A 141 12.78 -21.06 3.76
N ALA A 142 12.35 -20.24 2.80
CA ALA A 142 11.20 -19.37 3.00
C ALA A 142 9.92 -20.21 3.10
N PRO A 143 8.98 -19.89 4.00
CA PRO A 143 7.66 -20.50 3.99
C PRO A 143 6.93 -20.14 2.68
N THR A 144 5.92 -20.91 2.30
CA THR A 144 5.07 -20.57 1.16
C THR A 144 4.44 -19.19 1.38
N ALA A 145 4.87 -18.22 0.58
CA ALA A 145 4.63 -16.81 0.82
C ALA A 145 4.35 -16.07 -0.49
N ALA A 146 3.47 -15.06 -0.41
CA ALA A 146 3.42 -14.05 -1.45
C ALA A 146 4.69 -13.20 -1.37
N THR A 147 5.30 -12.93 -2.53
CA THR A 147 6.59 -12.26 -2.64
C THR A 147 6.45 -11.00 -3.48
N GLN A 148 6.96 -9.88 -2.99
CA GLN A 148 7.15 -8.65 -3.75
C GLN A 148 8.61 -8.23 -3.71
N LEU A 149 9.07 -7.56 -4.77
CA LEU A 149 10.44 -7.08 -4.89
C LEU A 149 10.50 -5.56 -4.77
N HIS A 150 11.48 -5.08 -4.02
CA HIS A 150 11.89 -3.68 -4.00
C HIS A 150 13.39 -3.59 -4.28
N GLY A 151 13.77 -3.39 -5.54
CA GLY A 151 15.16 -3.54 -5.96
C GLY A 151 15.63 -4.99 -5.80
N GLN A 152 16.63 -5.21 -4.96
CA GLN A 152 17.15 -6.54 -4.60
C GLN A 152 16.59 -7.07 -3.27
N LEU A 153 15.68 -6.32 -2.63
CA LEU A 153 15.02 -6.74 -1.41
C LEU A 153 13.76 -7.53 -1.75
N GLU A 154 13.68 -8.75 -1.24
CA GLU A 154 12.48 -9.56 -1.28
C GLU A 154 11.66 -9.34 -0.01
N ILE A 155 10.36 -9.11 -0.20
CA ILE A 155 9.38 -8.93 0.85
C ILE A 155 8.44 -10.12 0.78
N LEU A 156 8.44 -10.95 1.82
CA LEU A 156 7.71 -12.21 1.85
C LEU A 156 6.64 -12.19 2.95
N VAL A 157 5.41 -12.48 2.58
CA VAL A 157 4.27 -12.61 3.51
C VAL A 157 3.82 -14.07 3.52
N PRO A 158 4.04 -14.83 4.60
CA PRO A 158 3.58 -16.21 4.69
C PRO A 158 2.06 -16.29 4.58
N MET A 159 1.56 -17.14 3.69
CA MET A 159 0.11 -17.21 3.44
C MET A 159 -0.66 -18.00 4.52
N ALA A 160 0.04 -18.85 5.27
CA ALA A 160 -0.56 -19.72 6.28
C ALA A 160 -1.31 -18.91 7.36
N GLY A 161 -2.61 -19.17 7.51
CA GLY A 161 -3.49 -18.51 8.48
C GLY A 161 -3.91 -17.08 8.12
N LEU A 162 -3.42 -16.53 7.01
CA LEU A 162 -3.78 -15.17 6.56
C LEU A 162 -4.98 -15.16 5.61
N ILE A 163 -5.12 -16.17 4.76
CA ILE A 163 -6.27 -16.34 3.87
C ILE A 163 -7.35 -17.16 4.59
N ASP A 164 -8.57 -16.65 4.62
CA ASP A 164 -9.75 -17.49 4.85
C ASP A 164 -10.07 -18.18 3.52
N VAL A 165 -9.46 -19.35 3.32
CA VAL A 165 -9.60 -20.12 2.07
C VAL A 165 -11.06 -20.39 1.76
N ALA A 166 -11.88 -20.65 2.78
CA ALA A 166 -13.30 -20.92 2.60
C ALA A 166 -14.06 -19.67 2.14
N ALA A 167 -13.78 -18.51 2.74
CA ALA A 167 -14.40 -17.25 2.31
C ALA A 167 -13.96 -16.83 0.90
N GLU A 168 -12.70 -17.04 0.55
CA GLU A 168 -12.16 -16.67 -0.76
C GLU A 168 -12.65 -17.63 -1.85
N GLN A 169 -12.72 -18.93 -1.58
CA GLN A 169 -13.38 -19.91 -2.46
C GLN A 169 -14.84 -19.55 -2.68
N ALA A 170 -15.58 -19.16 -1.62
CA ALA A 170 -16.98 -18.74 -1.75
C ALA A 170 -17.14 -17.45 -2.57
N ARG A 171 -16.21 -16.50 -2.46
CA ARG A 171 -16.17 -15.28 -3.27
C ARG A 171 -15.95 -15.60 -4.75
N LEU A 172 -14.93 -16.41 -5.04
CA LEU A 172 -14.61 -16.86 -6.39
C LEU A 172 -15.78 -17.66 -6.99
N ASP A 173 -16.42 -18.55 -6.22
CA ASP A 173 -17.58 -19.33 -6.67
C ASP A 173 -18.77 -18.43 -7.03
N LYS A 174 -19.00 -17.37 -6.26
CA LYS A 174 -20.05 -16.38 -6.54
C LYS A 174 -19.75 -15.59 -7.81
N GLU A 175 -18.49 -15.24 -8.06
CA GLU A 175 -18.05 -14.51 -9.25
C GLU A 175 -18.11 -15.38 -10.51
N ILE A 176 -17.60 -16.61 -10.42
CA ILE A 176 -17.73 -17.65 -11.44
C ILE A 176 -19.21 -17.87 -11.76
N GLY A 177 -20.08 -18.05 -10.76
CA GLY A 177 -21.51 -18.25 -10.97
C GLY A 177 -22.21 -17.09 -11.68
N LYS A 178 -21.80 -15.84 -11.41
CA LYS A 178 -22.31 -14.66 -12.15
C LYS A 178 -21.89 -14.68 -13.61
N LEU A 179 -20.62 -14.94 -13.89
CA LEU A 179 -20.08 -14.99 -15.25
C LEU A 179 -20.69 -16.17 -16.03
N GLU A 180 -20.84 -17.34 -15.41
CA GLU A 180 -21.52 -18.49 -16.01
C GLU A 180 -23.00 -18.19 -16.35
N GLY A 181 -23.70 -17.46 -15.48
CA GLY A 181 -25.04 -16.96 -15.77
C GLY A 181 -25.07 -16.02 -16.99
N GLY A 182 -24.08 -15.14 -17.10
CA GLY A 182 -23.87 -14.27 -18.25
C GLY A 182 -23.57 -15.05 -19.54
N ILE A 183 -22.67 -16.02 -19.48
CA ILE A 183 -22.31 -16.92 -20.58
C ILE A 183 -23.55 -17.67 -21.07
N LYS A 184 -24.39 -18.21 -20.17
CA LYS A 184 -25.65 -18.87 -20.56
C LYS A 184 -26.61 -17.92 -21.27
N ALA A 185 -26.71 -16.68 -20.80
CA ALA A 185 -27.59 -15.68 -21.41
C ALA A 185 -27.10 -15.23 -22.81
N VAL A 186 -25.81 -14.96 -22.95
CA VAL A 186 -25.19 -14.54 -24.23
C VAL A 186 -25.12 -15.72 -25.21
N GLY A 187 -24.69 -16.89 -24.75
CA GLY A 187 -24.69 -18.12 -25.52
C GLY A 187 -26.09 -18.53 -25.99
N GLY A 188 -27.12 -18.34 -25.15
CA GLY A 188 -28.51 -18.56 -25.55
C GLY A 188 -29.00 -17.61 -26.66
N LYS A 189 -28.54 -16.34 -26.66
CA LYS A 189 -28.83 -15.40 -27.75
C LYS A 189 -28.13 -15.80 -29.04
N LEU A 190 -26.84 -16.15 -28.96
CA LEU A 190 -26.03 -16.57 -30.11
C LEU A 190 -26.43 -17.94 -30.66
N GLY A 191 -27.02 -18.81 -29.83
CA GLY A 191 -27.58 -20.10 -30.26
C GLY A 191 -28.96 -20.02 -30.91
N ASN A 192 -29.62 -18.85 -30.85
CA ASN A 192 -30.91 -18.64 -31.52
C ASN A 192 -30.68 -18.22 -32.98
N ALA A 193 -30.95 -19.14 -33.91
CA ALA A 193 -30.80 -18.90 -35.35
C ALA A 193 -31.53 -17.62 -35.81
N LYS A 194 -32.72 -17.32 -35.25
CA LYS A 194 -33.43 -16.08 -35.59
C LYS A 194 -32.70 -14.80 -35.15
N PHE A 195 -31.88 -14.85 -34.11
CA PHE A 195 -31.10 -13.70 -33.66
C PHE A 195 -29.84 -13.55 -34.53
N VAL A 196 -29.16 -14.64 -34.84
CA VAL A 196 -27.97 -14.63 -35.70
C VAL A 196 -28.31 -14.20 -37.13
N ASP A 197 -29.46 -14.63 -37.65
CA ASP A 197 -29.85 -14.35 -39.04
C ASP A 197 -30.48 -12.95 -39.22
N ASN A 198 -31.02 -12.32 -38.16
CA ASN A 198 -31.70 -11.02 -38.25
C ASN A 198 -30.96 -9.86 -37.57
N ALA A 199 -29.97 -10.12 -36.70
CA ALA A 199 -29.21 -9.07 -36.06
C ALA A 199 -28.06 -8.58 -36.98
N PRO A 200 -27.68 -7.29 -36.92
CA PRO A 200 -26.53 -6.79 -37.68
C PRO A 200 -25.24 -7.53 -37.31
N ASP A 201 -24.39 -7.82 -38.29
CA ASP A 201 -23.13 -8.55 -38.10
C ASP A 201 -22.24 -7.95 -37.00
N ALA A 202 -22.20 -6.63 -36.88
CA ALA A 202 -21.46 -5.92 -35.83
C ALA A 202 -21.98 -6.24 -34.41
N VAL A 203 -23.29 -6.47 -34.25
CA VAL A 203 -23.90 -6.84 -32.97
C VAL A 203 -23.60 -8.30 -32.63
N VAL A 204 -23.67 -9.19 -33.62
CA VAL A 204 -23.33 -10.61 -33.45
C VAL A 204 -21.84 -10.78 -33.11
N ALA A 205 -20.95 -10.05 -33.80
CA ALA A 205 -19.52 -10.06 -33.52
C ALA A 205 -19.21 -9.57 -32.09
N LYS A 206 -19.83 -8.47 -31.66
CA LYS A 206 -19.66 -7.92 -30.31
C LYS A 206 -20.15 -8.88 -29.21
N GLU A 207 -21.28 -9.55 -29.43
CA GLU A 207 -21.78 -10.55 -28.47
C GLU A 207 -20.89 -11.80 -28.44
N ARG A 208 -20.27 -12.20 -29.56
CA ARG A 208 -19.28 -13.29 -29.60
C ARG A 208 -17.98 -12.93 -28.88
N GLU A 209 -17.47 -11.71 -29.08
CA GLU A 209 -16.29 -11.19 -28.38
C GLU A 209 -16.54 -11.16 -26.87
N LYS A 210 -17.69 -10.63 -26.46
CA LYS A 210 -18.11 -10.61 -25.06
C LYS A 210 -18.23 -12.01 -24.45
N LEU A 211 -18.71 -12.99 -25.21
CA LEU A 211 -18.76 -14.39 -24.77
C LEU A 211 -17.34 -14.93 -24.53
N ALA A 212 -16.43 -14.72 -25.47
CA ALA A 212 -15.05 -15.19 -25.39
C ALA A 212 -14.29 -14.54 -24.21
N GLU A 213 -14.49 -13.25 -23.97
CA GLU A 213 -13.94 -12.55 -22.80
C GLU A 213 -14.45 -13.15 -21.48
N MET A 214 -15.75 -13.41 -21.37
CA MET A 214 -16.34 -14.02 -20.18
C MET A 214 -15.85 -15.45 -19.96
N GLU A 215 -15.73 -16.25 -21.02
CA GLU A 215 -15.19 -17.62 -20.94
C GLU A 215 -13.72 -17.63 -20.50
N SER A 216 -12.90 -16.74 -21.06
CA SER A 216 -11.50 -16.58 -20.65
C SER A 216 -11.38 -16.15 -19.19
N ALA A 217 -12.21 -15.22 -18.74
CA ALA A 217 -12.25 -14.79 -17.35
C ALA A 217 -12.66 -15.92 -16.40
N VAL A 218 -13.65 -16.75 -16.76
CA VAL A 218 -14.05 -17.92 -15.96
C VAL A 218 -12.93 -18.93 -15.84
N VAL A 219 -12.20 -19.21 -16.93
CA VAL A 219 -11.04 -20.12 -16.89
C VAL A 219 -9.98 -19.59 -15.92
N ALA A 220 -9.61 -18.31 -16.04
CA ALA A 220 -8.63 -17.69 -15.14
C ALA A 220 -9.06 -17.75 -13.66
N LEU A 221 -10.33 -17.47 -13.36
CA LEU A 221 -10.86 -17.55 -12.00
C LEU A 221 -10.89 -18.98 -11.44
N ARG A 222 -11.17 -19.99 -12.28
CA ARG A 222 -11.11 -21.40 -11.87
C ARG A 222 -9.68 -21.86 -11.57
N THR A 223 -8.72 -21.48 -12.41
CA THR A 223 -7.30 -21.76 -12.14
C THR A 223 -6.85 -21.12 -10.83
N LYS A 224 -7.20 -19.85 -10.60
CA LYS A 224 -6.91 -19.16 -9.34
C LYS A 224 -7.54 -19.87 -8.13
N ARG A 225 -8.76 -20.40 -8.27
CA ARG A 225 -9.44 -21.17 -7.22
C ARG A 225 -8.72 -22.49 -6.89
N GLU A 226 -8.19 -23.19 -7.91
CA GLU A 226 -7.41 -24.43 -7.73
C GLU A 226 -6.07 -24.16 -7.05
N GLU A 227 -5.35 -23.10 -7.45
CA GLU A 227 -4.11 -22.67 -6.79
C GLU A 227 -4.35 -22.32 -5.31
N LEU A 228 -5.48 -21.67 -5.01
CA LEU A 228 -5.87 -21.32 -3.65
C LEU A 228 -6.22 -22.54 -2.79
N ALA A 229 -6.76 -23.61 -3.40
CA ALA A 229 -6.98 -24.87 -2.70
C ALA A 229 -5.68 -25.63 -2.40
N ALA A 230 -4.62 -25.43 -3.19
CA ALA A 230 -3.30 -26.00 -2.94
C ALA A 230 -2.52 -25.25 -1.83
N LEU A 231 -2.96 -24.04 -1.46
CA LEU A 231 -2.38 -23.22 -0.40
C LEU A 231 -3.03 -23.46 0.98
N ALA A 232 -4.09 -24.27 1.06
CA ALA A 232 -4.83 -24.65 2.26
C ALA A 232 -4.22 -25.87 2.95
#